data_AF-A0A815QWI7-F1
#
_entry.id   AF-A0A815QWI7-F1
#
_cell.length_a   1.000
_cell.length_b   1.000
_cell.length_c   1.000
_cell.angle_alpha   90.00
_cell.angle_beta   90.00
_cell.angle_gamma   90.00
#
_symmetry.space_group_name_H-M   'P 1'
#
loop_
_entity.id
_entity.type
_entity.pdbx_description
1 polymer ?
#
loop_
_entity_poly.entity_id
_entity_poly.type
_entity_poly.pdbx_seq_one_letter_code
_entity_poly.pdbx_strand_id
1 'polypeptide(L)'
;MAWISIERHFIIFYPHTILQVSWKKWIFHFIPIIFCLIWAPLFYFVVVVISPECTTVWDFNLLICDLPCHYEISVLIQFDFIFNIVVPITIIILTNLLLVIRVTYQKMSRQQAINWRRHRKMVSQLWIVSSLYLGFWLPSTITLLIQITILPSFMIDQLEKLMNLIVSRRMNVIGVVTFRRDAGQTAIMASAR
;
A
#
# COMPACT_ATOMS: atom_id res chain seq x y z
N MET A 1 8.15 -2.40 -7.72
CA MET A 1 7.62 -3.56 -8.48
C MET A 1 7.57 -3.30 -9.98
N ALA A 2 7.00 -2.19 -10.44
CA ALA A 2 6.92 -1.83 -11.86
C ALA A 2 8.27 -1.94 -12.60
N TRP A 3 9.33 -1.35 -12.05
CA TRP A 3 10.65 -1.37 -12.67
C TRP A 3 11.22 -2.79 -12.85
N ILE A 4 11.11 -3.65 -11.84
CA ILE A 4 11.60 -5.04 -11.90
C ILE A 4 10.87 -5.81 -13.01
N SER A 5 9.58 -5.56 -13.22
CA SER A 5 8.82 -6.15 -14.33
C SER A 5 9.36 -5.69 -15.69
N ILE A 6 9.65 -4.40 -15.84
CA ILE A 6 10.21 -3.82 -17.08
C ILE A 6 11.62 -4.40 -17.34
N GLU A 7 12.50 -4.37 -16.33
CA GLU A 7 13.85 -4.90 -16.45
C GLU A 7 13.84 -6.37 -16.89
N ARG A 8 13.00 -7.18 -16.26
CA ARG A 8 12.83 -8.60 -16.62
C ARG A 8 12.35 -8.77 -18.06
N HIS A 9 11.46 -7.91 -18.53
CA HIS A 9 11.06 -7.89 -19.94
C HIS A 9 12.29 -7.65 -20.84
N PHE A 10 13.07 -6.61 -20.59
CA PHE A 10 14.26 -6.30 -21.38
C PHE A 10 15.31 -7.43 -21.39
N ILE A 11 15.57 -8.06 -20.25
CA ILE A 11 16.56 -9.16 -20.14
C ILE A 11 16.14 -10.39 -20.96
N ILE A 12 14.85 -10.73 -20.97
CA ILE A 12 14.33 -11.89 -21.70
C ILE A 12 14.41 -11.67 -23.21
N PHE A 13 14.08 -10.47 -23.68
CA PHE A 13 13.92 -10.22 -25.12
C PHE A 13 15.19 -9.73 -25.81
N TYR A 14 16.10 -9.05 -25.11
CA TYR A 14 17.33 -8.50 -25.68
C TYR A 14 18.60 -9.02 -24.99
N PRO A 15 18.76 -10.34 -24.79
CA PRO A 15 19.93 -10.87 -24.10
C PRO A 15 21.23 -10.48 -24.83
N HIS A 16 21.27 -10.60 -26.16
CA HIS A 16 22.48 -10.32 -26.93
C HIS A 16 22.89 -8.84 -26.90
N THR A 17 21.94 -7.90 -27.04
CA THR A 17 22.24 -6.46 -27.17
C THR A 17 22.52 -5.80 -25.82
N ILE A 18 21.89 -6.27 -24.74
CA ILE A 18 22.02 -5.66 -23.40
C ILE A 18 23.14 -6.32 -22.58
N LEU A 19 23.38 -7.63 -22.74
CA LEU A 19 24.43 -8.32 -21.96
C LEU A 19 25.85 -8.01 -22.44
N GLN A 20 26.04 -7.49 -23.67
CA GLN A 20 27.37 -7.17 -24.17
C GLN A 20 28.00 -5.90 -23.54
N VAL A 21 27.19 -4.98 -22.99
CA VAL A 21 27.70 -3.71 -22.45
C VAL A 21 27.36 -3.58 -20.97
N SER A 22 28.34 -3.89 -20.12
CA SER A 22 28.20 -3.90 -18.66
C SER A 22 27.77 -2.54 -18.06
N TRP A 23 28.23 -1.42 -18.62
CA TRP A 23 27.86 -0.09 -18.13
C TRP A 23 26.37 0.24 -18.40
N LYS A 24 25.84 -0.12 -19.57
CA LYS A 24 24.42 0.10 -19.89
C LYS A 24 23.53 -0.67 -18.91
N LYS A 25 23.92 -1.89 -18.53
CA LYS A 25 23.21 -2.68 -17.51
C LYS A 25 23.14 -1.94 -16.18
N TRP A 26 24.25 -1.36 -15.73
CA TRP A 26 24.30 -0.60 -14.49
C TRP A 26 23.41 0.65 -14.54
N ILE A 27 23.52 1.45 -15.60
CA ILE A 27 22.71 2.66 -15.80
C ILE A 27 21.22 2.33 -15.79
N PHE A 28 20.78 1.38 -16.61
CA PHE A 28 19.37 1.04 -16.70
C PHE A 28 18.84 0.38 -15.42
N HIS A 29 19.64 -0.37 -14.68
CA HIS A 29 19.18 -0.98 -13.44
C HIS A 29 19.12 0.01 -12.28
N PHE A 30 20.21 0.75 -12.04
CA PHE A 30 20.36 1.55 -10.82
C PHE A 30 19.65 2.88 -10.88
N ILE A 31 19.65 3.57 -12.02
CA ILE A 31 19.04 4.92 -12.13
C ILE A 31 17.58 4.94 -11.67
N PRO A 32 16.68 4.10 -12.19
CA PRO A 32 15.27 4.12 -11.78
C PRO A 32 15.04 3.66 -10.35
N ILE A 33 15.86 2.74 -9.82
CA ILE A 33 15.79 2.37 -8.40
C ILE A 33 16.18 3.56 -7.51
N ILE A 34 17.30 4.21 -7.83
CA ILE A 34 17.77 5.41 -7.12
C ILE A 34 16.75 6.55 -7.26
N PHE A 35 16.21 6.74 -8.45
CA PHE A 35 15.17 7.75 -8.71
C PHE A 35 13.93 7.49 -7.86
N CYS A 36 13.39 6.27 -7.83
CA CYS A 36 12.26 5.94 -6.96
C CYS A 36 12.59 6.11 -5.47
N LEU A 37 13.81 5.76 -5.06
CA LEU A 37 14.26 5.85 -3.67
C LEU A 37 14.41 7.31 -3.20
N ILE A 38 14.84 8.22 -4.09
CA ILE A 38 15.03 9.64 -3.78
C ILE A 38 13.71 10.43 -3.97
N TRP A 39 12.94 10.11 -5.01
CA TRP A 39 11.73 10.85 -5.37
C TRP A 39 10.70 10.88 -4.24
N ALA A 40 10.36 9.72 -3.66
CA ALA A 40 9.34 9.63 -2.62
C ALA A 40 9.69 10.45 -1.36
N PRO A 41 10.85 10.27 -0.69
CA PRO A 41 11.18 11.07 0.49
C PRO A 41 11.35 12.55 0.17
N LEU A 42 11.89 12.89 -1.01
CA LEU A 42 12.03 14.29 -1.42
C LEU A 42 10.66 14.96 -1.63
N PHE A 43 9.72 14.27 -2.26
CA PHE A 43 8.35 14.74 -2.44
C PHE A 43 7.67 14.97 -1.08
N TYR A 44 7.68 13.97 -0.19
CA TYR A 44 7.06 14.13 1.13
C TYR A 44 7.75 15.18 2.00
N PHE A 45 9.08 15.32 1.89
CA PHE A 45 9.81 16.37 2.59
C PHE A 45 9.37 17.76 2.14
N VAL A 46 9.26 17.99 0.83
CA VAL A 46 8.80 19.27 0.28
C VAL A 46 7.37 19.56 0.73
N VAL A 47 6.47 18.58 0.63
CA VAL A 47 5.05 18.75 0.98
C VAL A 47 4.87 19.03 2.48
N VAL A 48 5.60 18.33 3.35
CA VAL A 48 5.43 18.47 4.81
C VAL A 48 6.14 19.69 5.37
N VAL A 49 7.36 19.99 4.90
CA VAL A 49 8.20 21.03 5.52
C VAL A 49 7.98 22.40 4.89
N ILE A 50 7.73 22.46 3.57
CA ILE A 50 7.71 23.72 2.83
C ILE A 50 6.28 24.24 2.67
N SER A 51 5.26 23.38 2.71
CA SER A 51 3.87 23.83 2.52
C SER A 51 3.37 24.65 3.72
N PRO A 52 3.04 25.95 3.55
CA PRO A 52 2.59 26.81 4.64
C PRO A 52 1.19 26.46 5.13
N GLU A 53 0.40 25.73 4.34
CA GLU A 53 -0.95 25.26 4.70
C GLU A 53 -0.91 24.18 5.77
N CYS A 54 0.24 23.52 5.94
CA CYS A 54 0.48 22.52 6.98
C CYS A 54 1.02 23.15 8.26
N THR A 55 0.26 24.07 8.87
CA THR A 55 0.59 24.51 10.24
C THR A 55 0.14 23.44 11.22
N THR A 56 1.11 22.71 11.76
CA THR A 56 0.83 21.56 12.61
C THR A 56 0.33 22.01 13.99
N VAL A 57 -0.97 22.06 14.17
CA VAL A 57 -1.56 22.11 15.51
C VAL A 57 -1.55 20.68 16.06
N TRP A 58 -0.51 20.34 16.81
CA TRP A 58 -0.39 19.03 17.42
C TRP A 58 -1.29 18.95 18.66
N ASP A 59 -2.38 18.19 18.57
CA ASP A 59 -3.19 17.88 19.74
C ASP A 59 -2.67 16.60 20.42
N PHE A 60 -1.97 16.78 21.55
CA PHE A 60 -1.45 15.68 22.35
C PHE A 60 -2.53 14.99 23.20
N ASN A 61 -3.77 15.48 23.19
CA ASN A 61 -4.87 14.88 23.94
C ASN A 61 -5.57 13.75 23.17
N LEU A 62 -5.35 13.65 21.85
CA LEU A 62 -5.86 12.56 21.03
C LEU A 62 -4.93 11.34 21.12
N LEU A 63 -5.52 10.17 21.37
CA LEU A 63 -4.78 8.90 21.42
C LEU A 63 -4.26 8.48 20.04
N ILE A 64 -4.83 9.04 18.97
CA ILE A 64 -4.55 8.69 17.58
C ILE A 64 -4.14 9.97 16.86
N CYS A 65 -3.05 9.91 16.11
CA CYS A 65 -2.65 11.00 15.22
C CYS A 65 -3.68 11.14 14.10
N ASP A 66 -4.12 12.36 13.85
CA ASP A 66 -5.02 12.66 12.75
C ASP A 66 -4.34 12.41 11.39
N LEU A 67 -5.12 12.42 10.31
CA LEU A 67 -4.60 12.30 8.95
C LEU A 67 -3.54 13.39 8.69
N PRO A 68 -2.50 13.09 7.91
CA PRO A 68 -1.47 14.08 7.61
C PRO A 68 -2.07 15.21 6.76
N CYS A 69 -1.75 16.46 7.10
CA CYS A 69 -2.34 17.68 6.53
C CYS A 69 -2.45 17.72 5.00
N HIS A 70 -1.51 17.12 4.27
CA HIS A 70 -1.54 17.11 2.81
C HIS A 70 -2.72 16.31 2.21
N TYR A 71 -3.42 15.52 3.03
CA TYR A 71 -4.67 14.86 2.64
C TYR A 71 -5.87 15.82 2.61
N GLU A 72 -5.79 16.97 3.29
CA GLU A 72 -6.85 17.99 3.24
C GLU A 72 -6.82 18.76 1.91
N ILE A 73 -5.63 18.86 1.29
CA ILE A 73 -5.43 19.56 0.03
C ILE A 73 -5.75 18.59 -1.12
N SER A 74 -6.94 18.76 -1.72
CA SER A 74 -7.48 17.84 -2.73
C SER A 74 -6.56 17.61 -3.94
N VAL A 75 -5.74 18.61 -4.31
CA VAL A 75 -4.80 18.51 -5.43
C VAL A 75 -3.62 17.59 -5.09
N LEU A 76 -3.09 17.69 -3.86
CA LEU A 76 -1.95 16.89 -3.41
C LEU A 76 -2.33 15.41 -3.26
N ILE A 77 -3.50 15.13 -2.69
CA ILE A 77 -3.99 13.75 -2.57
C ILE A 77 -4.27 13.11 -3.94
N GLN A 78 -4.82 13.86 -4.90
CA GLN A 78 -5.01 13.35 -6.27
C GLN A 78 -3.67 13.10 -6.95
N PHE A 79 -2.70 14.00 -6.79
CA PHE A 79 -1.36 13.83 -7.36
C PHE A 79 -0.67 12.59 -6.77
N ASP A 80 -0.65 12.44 -5.44
CA ASP A 80 -0.06 11.29 -4.76
C ASP A 80 -0.74 9.98 -5.23
N PHE A 81 -2.07 9.96 -5.26
CA PHE A 81 -2.83 8.81 -5.74
C PHE A 81 -2.49 8.45 -7.19
N ILE A 82 -2.45 9.42 -8.09
CA ILE A 82 -2.18 9.17 -9.51
C ILE A 82 -0.74 8.67 -9.70
N PHE A 83 0.25 9.38 -9.16
CA PHE A 83 1.66 9.10 -9.45
C PHE A 83 2.24 7.95 -8.63
N ASN A 84 1.84 7.78 -7.38
CA ASN A 84 2.39 6.73 -6.50
C ASN A 84 1.58 5.43 -6.56
N ILE A 85 0.30 5.48 -6.99
CA ILE A 85 -0.56 4.29 -7.02
C ILE A 85 -1.00 3.94 -8.44
N VAL A 86 -1.71 4.83 -9.15
CA VAL A 86 -2.31 4.50 -10.46
C VAL A 86 -1.25 4.24 -11.53
N VAL A 87 -0.25 5.10 -11.65
CA VAL A 87 0.82 4.98 -12.66
C VAL A 87 1.63 3.68 -12.47
N PRO A 88 2.13 3.32 -11.27
CA PRO A 88 2.83 2.06 -11.07
C PRO A 88 1.98 0.83 -11.35
N ILE A 89 0.70 0.85 -10.94
CA ILE A 89 -0.23 -0.27 -11.19
C ILE A 89 -0.48 -0.46 -12.68
N THR A 90 -0.79 0.61 -13.40
CA THR A 90 -1.01 0.54 -14.86
C THR A 90 0.23 0.04 -15.59
N ILE A 91 1.42 0.51 -15.23
CA ILE A 91 2.69 0.00 -15.79
C ILE A 91 2.88 -1.49 -15.51
N ILE A 92 2.58 -1.95 -14.28
CA ILE A 92 2.69 -3.38 -13.91
C ILE A 92 1.73 -4.21 -14.78
N ILE A 93 0.47 -3.79 -14.92
CA ILE A 93 -0.54 -4.51 -15.72
C ILE A 93 -0.12 -4.56 -17.18
N LEU A 94 0.25 -3.42 -17.77
CA LEU A 94 0.68 -3.33 -19.17
C LEU A 94 1.91 -4.20 -19.42
N THR A 95 2.92 -4.13 -18.56
CA THR A 95 4.17 -4.90 -18.71
C THR A 95 3.90 -6.40 -18.59
N ASN A 96 3.06 -6.81 -17.64
CA ASN A 96 2.64 -8.21 -17.47
C ASN A 96 1.86 -8.71 -18.69
N LEU A 97 0.90 -7.92 -19.19
CA LEU A 97 0.09 -8.26 -20.35
C LEU A 97 0.96 -8.40 -21.61
N LEU A 98 1.84 -7.42 -21.86
CA LEU A 98 2.79 -7.45 -22.97
C LEU A 98 3.69 -8.68 -22.92
N LEU A 99 4.14 -9.07 -21.73
CA LEU A 99 4.96 -10.26 -21.54
C LEU A 99 4.18 -11.53 -21.92
N VAL A 100 2.92 -11.68 -21.46
CA VAL A 100 2.06 -12.82 -21.80
C VAL A 100 1.78 -12.88 -23.30
N ILE A 101 1.41 -11.76 -23.92
CA ILE A 101 1.13 -11.67 -25.36
C ILE A 101 2.36 -12.11 -26.16
N ARG A 102 3.55 -11.55 -25.85
CA ARG A 102 4.78 -11.88 -26.58
C ARG A 102 5.21 -13.33 -26.37
N VAL A 103 5.13 -13.84 -25.14
CA VAL A 103 5.47 -15.25 -24.85
C VAL A 103 4.55 -16.19 -25.64
N THR A 104 3.29 -15.83 -25.80
CA THR A 104 2.32 -16.62 -26.60
C THR A 104 2.63 -16.52 -28.09
N TYR A 105 2.92 -15.32 -28.60
CA TYR A 105 3.29 -15.10 -30.00
C TYR A 105 4.58 -15.84 -30.38
N GLN A 106 5.61 -15.76 -29.52
CA GLN A 106 6.90 -16.40 -29.74
C GLN A 106 6.82 -17.93 -29.69
N LYS A 107 5.93 -18.47 -28.84
CA LYS A 107 5.59 -19.90 -28.84
C LYS A 107 5.02 -20.34 -30.19
N MET A 108 4.13 -19.52 -30.76
CA MET A 108 3.48 -19.83 -32.05
C MET A 108 4.45 -19.71 -33.23
N SER A 109 5.36 -18.72 -33.20
CA SER A 109 6.25 -18.43 -34.30
C SER A 109 7.47 -19.36 -34.40
N ARG A 110 8.06 -19.83 -33.29
CA ARG A 110 9.38 -20.50 -33.35
C ARG A 110 9.45 -21.96 -32.93
N GLN A 111 8.40 -22.58 -32.38
CA GLN A 111 8.42 -23.99 -31.89
C GLN A 111 9.68 -24.39 -31.05
N GLN A 112 10.45 -23.42 -30.55
CA GLN A 112 11.71 -23.71 -29.88
C GLN A 112 11.42 -24.13 -28.44
N ALA A 113 11.79 -25.37 -28.11
CA ALA A 113 11.66 -25.97 -26.79
C ALA A 113 12.60 -25.33 -25.74
N ILE A 114 13.49 -24.43 -26.15
CA ILE A 114 14.60 -23.96 -25.32
C ILE A 114 14.06 -22.96 -24.27
N ASN A 115 13.95 -23.47 -23.04
CA ASN A 115 13.68 -22.77 -21.77
C ASN A 115 12.24 -22.31 -21.45
N TRP A 116 11.22 -22.96 -22.02
CA TRP A 116 9.82 -22.72 -21.65
C TRP A 116 9.51 -22.92 -20.15
N ARG A 117 10.11 -23.94 -19.51
CA ARG A 117 9.94 -24.18 -18.06
C ARG A 117 10.50 -23.03 -17.22
N ARG A 118 11.60 -22.41 -17.63
CA ARG A 118 12.23 -21.30 -16.90
C ARG A 118 11.39 -20.03 -16.99
N HIS A 119 10.86 -19.72 -18.18
CA HIS A 119 10.00 -18.56 -18.39
C HIS A 119 8.67 -18.70 -17.64
N ARG A 120 8.02 -19.88 -17.65
CA ARG A 120 6.77 -20.08 -16.90
C ARG A 120 6.92 -19.88 -15.39
N LYS A 121 8.01 -20.37 -14.78
CA LYS A 121 8.27 -20.15 -13.35
C LYS A 121 8.43 -18.66 -13.02
N MET A 122 9.13 -17.93 -13.88
CA MET A 122 9.38 -16.50 -13.70
C MET A 122 8.11 -15.65 -13.84
N VAL A 123 7.25 -15.98 -14.82
CA VAL A 123 5.94 -15.33 -14.99
C VAL A 123 5.01 -15.63 -13.82
N SER A 124 4.96 -16.88 -13.36
CA SER A 124 4.15 -17.27 -12.20
C SER A 124 4.57 -16.52 -10.93
N GLN A 125 5.88 -16.37 -10.69
CA GLN A 125 6.39 -15.59 -9.58
C GLN A 125 5.94 -14.12 -9.66
N LEU A 126 6.03 -13.50 -10.84
CA LEU A 126 5.60 -12.10 -11.03
C LEU A 126 4.10 -11.93 -10.82
N TRP A 127 3.32 -12.90 -11.30
CA TRP A 127 1.87 -12.93 -11.13
C TRP A 127 1.48 -12.99 -9.66
N ILE A 128 2.08 -13.90 -8.89
CA ILE A 128 1.81 -14.04 -7.45
C ILE A 128 2.13 -12.74 -6.71
N VAL A 129 3.31 -12.15 -6.97
CA VAL A 129 3.70 -10.88 -6.35
C VAL A 129 2.76 -9.74 -6.75
N SER A 130 2.33 -9.69 -8.00
CA SER A 130 1.38 -8.68 -8.48
C SER A 130 0.00 -8.86 -7.84
N SER A 131 -0.50 -10.10 -7.75
CA SER A 131 -1.77 -10.42 -7.09
C SER A 131 -1.74 -10.10 -5.60
N LEU A 132 -0.64 -10.40 -4.91
CA LEU A 132 -0.46 -10.00 -3.51
C LEU A 132 -0.48 -8.49 -3.35
N TYR A 133 0.28 -7.78 -4.20
CA TYR A 133 0.31 -6.31 -4.18
C TYR A 133 -1.10 -5.74 -4.39
N LEU A 134 -1.82 -6.22 -5.41
CA LEU A 134 -3.21 -5.80 -5.65
C LEU A 134 -4.12 -6.17 -4.49
N GLY A 135 -4.00 -7.35 -3.88
CA GLY A 135 -4.81 -7.76 -2.75
C GLY A 135 -4.62 -6.87 -1.52
N PHE A 136 -3.40 -6.40 -1.27
CA PHE A 136 -3.12 -5.46 -0.17
C PHE A 136 -3.57 -4.03 -0.49
N TRP A 137 -3.39 -3.56 -1.72
CA TRP A 137 -3.71 -2.18 -2.09
C TRP A 137 -5.18 -1.96 -2.49
N LEU A 138 -5.86 -2.98 -3.03
CA LEU A 138 -7.25 -2.87 -3.50
C LEU A 138 -8.18 -2.34 -2.42
N PRO A 139 -8.22 -2.89 -1.18
CA PRO A 139 -9.12 -2.40 -0.14
C PRO A 139 -8.92 -0.90 0.12
N SER A 140 -7.68 -0.45 0.27
CA SER A 140 -7.33 0.95 0.50
C SER A 140 -7.70 1.86 -0.67
N THR A 141 -7.47 1.41 -1.91
CA THR A 141 -7.84 2.18 -3.11
C THR A 141 -9.35 2.27 -3.29
N ILE A 142 -10.10 1.19 -2.98
CA ILE A 142 -11.56 1.17 -3.05
C ILE A 142 -12.14 2.13 -2.00
N THR A 143 -11.64 2.09 -0.75
CA THR A 143 -12.11 3.00 0.30
C THR A 143 -11.86 4.46 -0.08
N LEU A 144 -10.67 4.76 -0.63
CA LEU A 144 -10.35 6.12 -1.06
C LEU A 144 -11.22 6.57 -2.25
N LEU A 145 -11.48 5.68 -3.21
CA LEU A 145 -12.35 5.99 -4.34
C LEU A 145 -13.78 6.29 -3.87
N ILE A 146 -14.31 5.50 -2.92
CA ILE A 146 -15.63 5.72 -2.32
C ILE A 146 -15.69 7.07 -1.59
N GLN A 147 -14.64 7.43 -0.85
CA GLN A 147 -14.55 8.72 -0.16
C GLN A 147 -14.57 9.90 -1.13
N ILE A 148 -13.88 9.77 -2.27
CA ILE A 148 -13.82 10.84 -3.28
C ILE A 148 -15.14 10.96 -4.06
N THR A 149 -15.83 9.83 -4.32
CA THR A 149 -16.96 9.79 -5.27
C THR A 149 -18.35 9.81 -4.64
N ILE A 150 -18.53 9.20 -3.47
CA ILE A 150 -19.86 8.92 -2.91
C ILE A 150 -20.09 9.70 -1.62
N LEU A 151 -19.25 9.49 -0.59
CA LEU A 151 -19.37 10.17 0.69
C LEU A 151 -17.98 10.41 1.33
N PRO A 152 -17.54 11.66 1.50
CA PRO A 152 -16.24 11.95 2.12
C PRO A 152 -16.13 11.49 3.57
N SER A 153 -17.26 11.35 4.31
CA SER A 153 -17.29 10.95 5.72
C SER A 153 -17.27 9.44 5.97
N PHE A 154 -17.37 8.59 4.94
CA PHE A 154 -17.70 7.17 5.09
C PHE A 154 -16.79 6.39 6.07
N MET A 155 -15.49 6.70 6.11
CA MET A 155 -14.55 6.03 7.03
C MET A 155 -14.56 6.60 8.44
N ILE A 156 -14.84 7.89 8.60
CA ILE A 156 -14.89 8.54 9.91
C ILE A 156 -16.09 8.00 10.69
N ASP A 157 -17.24 7.87 10.04
CA ASP A 157 -18.48 7.36 10.65
C ASP A 157 -18.35 5.90 11.11
N GLN A 158 -17.61 5.07 10.35
CA GLN A 158 -17.36 3.67 10.70
C GLN A 158 -16.36 3.55 11.85
N LEU A 159 -15.30 4.36 11.84
CA LEU A 159 -14.29 4.37 12.90
C LEU A 159 -14.88 4.88 14.21
N GLU A 160 -15.70 5.93 14.16
CA GLU A 160 -16.41 6.46 15.32
C GLU A 160 -17.35 5.41 15.92
N LYS A 161 -18.13 4.72 15.08
CA LYS A 161 -18.96 3.59 15.55
C LYS A 161 -18.13 2.48 16.20
N LEU A 162 -16.99 2.14 15.62
CA LEU A 162 -16.14 1.07 16.14
C LEU A 162 -15.47 1.47 17.46
N MET A 163 -14.99 2.72 17.57
CA MET A 163 -14.47 3.26 18.83
C MET A 163 -15.57 3.31 19.90
N ASN A 164 -16.77 3.78 19.57
CA ASN A 164 -17.89 3.83 20.50
C ASN A 164 -18.27 2.42 21.00
N LEU A 165 -18.20 1.40 20.14
CA LEU A 165 -18.40 0.00 20.55
C LEU A 165 -17.28 -0.52 21.47
N ILE A 166 -16.02 -0.18 21.20
CA ILE A 166 -14.88 -0.58 22.03
C ILE A 166 -14.94 0.11 23.40
N VAL A 167 -15.21 1.42 23.42
CA VAL A 167 -15.34 2.23 24.64
C VAL A 167 -16.53 1.74 25.48
N SER A 168 -17.68 1.47 24.84
CA SER A 168 -18.85 0.89 25.50
C SER A 168 -18.55 -0.48 26.11
N ARG A 169 -17.85 -1.37 25.38
CA ARG A 169 -17.39 -2.66 25.95
C ARG A 169 -16.44 -2.46 27.12
N ARG A 170 -15.50 -1.51 27.06
CA ARG A 170 -14.58 -1.22 28.18
C ARG A 170 -15.32 -0.72 29.41
N MET A 171 -16.25 0.22 29.26
CA MET A 171 -17.03 0.73 30.39
C MET A 171 -17.91 -0.34 31.03
N ASN A 172 -18.50 -1.23 30.23
CA ASN A 172 -19.32 -2.32 30.75
C ASN A 172 -18.49 -3.34 31.55
N VAL A 173 -17.25 -3.62 31.12
CA VAL A 173 -16.33 -4.49 31.88
C VAL A 173 -15.87 -3.82 33.18
N ILE A 174 -15.55 -2.52 33.16
CA ILE A 174 -15.12 -1.79 34.37
C ILE A 174 -16.26 -1.74 35.40
N GLY A 175 -17.50 -1.48 34.95
CA GLY A 175 -18.69 -1.51 35.81
C GLY A 175 -18.94 -2.87 36.46
N VAL A 176 -18.71 -3.97 35.74
CA VAL A 176 -18.82 -5.33 36.30
C VAL A 176 -17.72 -5.62 37.32
N VAL A 177 -16.51 -5.09 37.13
CA VAL A 177 -15.39 -5.29 38.06
C VAL A 177 -15.56 -4.47 39.34
N THR A 178 -16.07 -3.24 39.27
CA THR A 178 -16.38 -2.45 40.47
C THR A 178 -17.55 -3.04 41.26
N PHE A 179 -18.62 -3.48 40.58
CA PHE A 179 -19.77 -4.09 41.26
C PHE A 179 -19.41 -5.40 41.98
N ARG A 180 -18.47 -6.20 41.44
CA ARG A 180 -17.99 -7.41 42.10
C ARG A 180 -17.10 -7.13 43.32
N ARG A 181 -16.42 -5.98 43.36
CA ARG A 181 -15.57 -5.58 44.48
C ARG A 181 -16.40 -5.16 45.69
N ASP A 182 -17.50 -4.44 45.46
CA ASP A 182 -18.40 -3.98 46.53
C ASP A 182 -19.26 -5.13 47.11
N ALA A 183 -19.66 -6.09 46.27
CA ALA A 183 -20.33 -7.31 46.74
C ALA A 183 -19.40 -8.24 47.55
N GLY A 184 -18.09 -8.25 47.26
CA GLY A 184 -17.10 -9.00 48.02
C GLY A 184 -16.79 -8.40 49.40
N GLN A 185 -16.74 -7.07 49.50
CA GLN A 185 -16.46 -6.39 50.78
C GLN A 185 -17.63 -6.46 51.77
N THR A 186 -18.87 -6.49 51.29
CA THR A 186 -20.06 -6.65 52.16
C THR A 186 -20.21 -8.07 52.71
N ALA A 187 -19.79 -9.10 51.97
CA ALA A 187 -19.82 -10.49 52.46
C ALA A 187 -18.77 -10.76 53.56
N ILE A 188 -17.61 -10.11 53.52
CA ILE A 188 -16.53 -10.32 54.51
C ILE A 188 -16.90 -9.69 55.87
N MET A 189 -17.67 -8.60 55.90
CA MET A 189 -18.13 -8.00 57.17
C MET A 189 -19.25 -8.79 57.85
N ALA A 190 -20.03 -9.59 57.12
CA ALA A 190 -21.11 -10.40 57.68
C ALA A 190 -20.64 -11.71 58.34
N SER A 191 -19.43 -12.19 58.04
CA SER A 191 -18.84 -13.40 58.63
C SER A 191 -17.99 -13.13 59.89
N ALA A 192 -17.88 -11.87 60.32
CA ALA A 192 -17.06 -11.44 61.47
C ALA A 192 -17.91 -11.07 62.72
N ARG A 193 -19.19 -11.42 62.74
CA ARG A 193 -20.07 -11.38 63.91
C ARG A 193 -20.58 -12.78 64.21
#